data_AF-A0A8T5A2S3-F1
#
_entry.id   AF-A0A8T5A2S3-F1
#
_cell.length_a   1.000
_cell.length_b   1.000
_cell.length_c   1.000
_cell.angle_alpha   90.00
_cell.angle_beta   90.00
_cell.angle_gamma   90.00
#
_symmetry.space_group_name_H-M   'P 1'
#
loop_
_entity.id
_entity.type
_entity.pdbx_description
1 polymer ?
#
loop_
_entity_poly.entity_id
_entity_poly.type
_entity_poly.pdbx_seq_one_letter_code
_entity_poly.pdbx_strand_id
1 'polypeptide(L)'
;MAPPTLRDRDALVTRDGLIFRVLGYTHPPGGYICDPEYAPAELFTSRDPRAYRTDGRRVYYKFYSDEGWRFIQERLSRYMILHEPLGRRVIGVGNPDIAEVKRPSEALRILLERGSGDELLEALRGVLEIVMEGSGSSIGDFGVFGS
;
A
#
# COMPACT_ATOMS: atom_id res chain seq x y z
N MET A 1 13.99 -14.97 9.71
CA MET A 1 12.89 -15.04 8.74
C MET A 1 13.38 -14.38 7.46
N ALA A 2 13.23 -15.01 6.30
CA ALA A 2 13.61 -14.38 5.02
C ALA A 2 12.66 -13.19 4.74
N PRO A 3 13.16 -12.08 4.16
CA PRO A 3 12.32 -10.96 3.80
C PRO A 3 11.26 -11.37 2.75
N PRO A 4 10.04 -10.82 2.81
CA PRO A 4 8.98 -11.16 1.85
C PRO A 4 9.35 -10.71 0.43
N THR A 5 9.10 -11.52 -0.59
CA THR A 5 9.23 -11.03 -1.96
C THR A 5 8.03 -10.13 -2.28
N LEU A 6 8.25 -8.82 -2.36
CA LEU A 6 7.21 -7.82 -2.62
C LEU A 6 7.29 -7.30 -4.06
N ARG A 7 6.15 -6.88 -4.58
CA ARG A 7 5.98 -6.32 -5.92
C ARG A 7 5.54 -4.87 -5.84
N ASP A 8 5.67 -4.18 -6.96
CA ASP A 8 5.06 -2.85 -7.13
C ASP A 8 3.58 -2.90 -6.74
N ARG A 9 3.11 -1.89 -6.01
CA ARG A 9 1.74 -1.78 -5.46
C ARG A 9 1.38 -2.71 -4.31
N ASP A 10 2.26 -3.57 -3.83
CA ASP A 10 2.05 -4.17 -2.51
C ASP A 10 2.04 -3.06 -1.45
N ALA A 11 1.20 -3.22 -0.43
CA ALA A 11 1.13 -2.30 0.70
C ALA A 11 1.85 -2.87 1.92
N LEU A 12 2.59 -2.03 2.62
CA LEU A 12 3.24 -2.32 3.89
C LEU A 12 2.57 -1.53 4.99
N VAL A 13 2.14 -2.22 6.04
CA VAL A 13 1.74 -1.57 7.29
C VAL A 13 2.88 -1.70 8.28
N THR A 14 3.31 -0.56 8.83
CA THR A 14 4.35 -0.51 9.86
C THR A 14 3.77 -0.74 11.24
N ARG A 15 4.63 -0.99 12.23
CA ARG A 15 4.20 -1.10 13.65
C ARG A 15 3.56 0.17 14.20
N ASP A 16 3.91 1.33 13.64
CA ASP A 16 3.30 2.61 14.00
C ASP A 16 1.94 2.84 13.31
N GLY A 17 1.52 1.91 12.45
CA GLY A 17 0.26 2.00 11.71
C GLY A 17 0.33 2.81 10.42
N LEU A 18 1.50 3.29 10.00
CA LEU A 18 1.68 3.93 8.68
C LEU A 18 1.53 2.90 7.58
N ILE A 19 0.92 3.31 6.47
CA ILE A 19 0.74 2.50 5.28
C ILE A 19 1.62 3.06 4.17
N PHE A 20 2.46 2.21 3.61
CA PHE A 20 3.37 2.52 2.52
C PHE A 20 3.04 1.68 1.30
N ARG A 21 3.16 2.25 0.12
CA ARG A 21 3.05 1.55 -1.15
C ARG A 21 4.45 1.23 -1.68
N VAL A 22 4.72 -0.04 -1.96
CA VAL A 22 5.98 -0.49 -2.55
C VAL A 22 6.14 0.08 -3.96
N LEU A 23 7.34 0.55 -4.28
CA LEU A 23 7.70 1.14 -5.58
C LEU A 23 8.70 0.25 -6.34
N GLY A 24 8.27 -0.26 -7.48
CA GLY A 24 9.09 -1.06 -8.37
C GLY A 24 9.36 -2.48 -7.84
N TYR A 25 10.40 -3.10 -8.39
CA TYR A 25 10.74 -4.52 -8.13
C TYR A 25 12.17 -4.70 -7.59
N THR A 26 12.95 -3.62 -7.52
CA THR A 26 14.35 -3.66 -7.10
C THR A 26 14.49 -2.91 -5.79
N HIS A 27 15.00 -3.59 -4.78
CA HIS A 27 15.07 -3.08 -3.42
C HIS A 27 16.42 -3.40 -2.77
N PRO A 28 16.89 -2.56 -1.82
CA PRO A 28 18.08 -2.88 -1.06
C PRO A 28 17.86 -4.11 -0.16
N PRO A 29 18.91 -4.87 0.22
CA PRO A 29 18.75 -6.12 0.99
C PRO A 29 18.03 -6.01 2.34
N GLY A 30 17.91 -4.80 2.89
CA GLY A 30 17.35 -4.54 4.23
C GLY A 30 15.93 -3.97 4.27
N GLY A 31 15.28 -3.74 3.13
CA GLY A 31 13.95 -3.13 3.11
C GLY A 31 13.46 -2.77 1.72
N TYR A 32 12.31 -2.11 1.65
CA TYR A 32 11.61 -1.80 0.40
C TYR A 32 11.56 -0.30 0.19
N ILE A 33 11.78 0.12 -1.05
CA ILE A 33 11.56 1.51 -1.46
C ILE A 33 10.06 1.71 -1.56
N CYS A 34 9.56 2.78 -0.94
CA CYS A 34 8.13 2.98 -0.84
C CYS A 34 7.73 4.45 -0.97
N ASP A 35 6.46 4.66 -1.26
CA ASP A 35 5.75 5.93 -1.14
C ASP A 35 4.85 5.88 0.11
N PRO A 36 4.93 6.83 1.06
CA PRO A 36 4.03 6.86 2.21
C PRO A 36 2.63 7.25 1.73
N GLU A 37 1.65 6.40 1.99
CA GLU A 37 0.31 6.56 1.43
C GLU A 37 -0.70 7.04 2.47
N TYR A 38 -0.69 6.44 3.66
CA TYR A 38 -1.58 6.84 4.75
C TYR A 38 -0.86 6.88 6.09
N ALA A 39 -1.33 7.78 6.96
CA ALA A 39 -0.95 7.82 8.35
C ALA A 39 -2.17 7.85 9.26
N PRO A 40 -2.10 7.21 10.43
CA PRO A 40 -3.17 7.28 11.43
C PRO A 40 -3.23 8.70 12.01
N ALA A 41 -4.44 9.16 12.36
CA ALA A 41 -4.69 10.54 12.82
C ALA A 41 -3.89 10.92 14.08
N GLU A 42 -3.47 9.93 14.88
CA GLU A 42 -2.61 10.08 16.05
C GLU A 42 -1.19 10.56 15.70
N LEU A 43 -0.73 10.32 14.46
CA LEU A 43 0.61 10.68 14.00
C LEU A 43 0.60 11.87 13.05
N PHE A 44 -0.43 11.98 12.20
CA PHE A 44 -0.49 12.98 11.14
C PHE A 44 -1.93 13.36 10.80
N THR A 45 -2.12 14.66 10.55
CA THR A 45 -3.35 15.22 10.01
C THR A 45 -3.02 16.09 8.80
N SER A 46 -3.76 15.93 7.72
CA SER A 46 -3.62 16.78 6.53
C SER A 46 -4.63 17.94 6.57
N ARG A 47 -4.26 19.05 5.94
CA ARG A 47 -5.18 20.17 5.66
C ARG A 47 -5.94 20.00 4.34
N ASP A 48 -5.53 19.03 3.52
CA ASP A 48 -6.24 18.70 2.29
C ASP A 48 -7.59 18.04 2.66
N PRO A 49 -8.74 18.62 2.26
CA PRO A 49 -10.04 18.06 2.59
C PRO A 49 -10.27 16.66 2.00
N ARG A 50 -9.50 16.29 0.97
CA ARG A 50 -9.56 14.97 0.32
C ARG A 50 -8.76 13.91 1.08
N ALA A 51 -7.99 14.27 2.11
CA ALA A 51 -7.12 13.35 2.84
C ALA A 51 -7.84 12.44 3.82
N TYR A 52 -8.96 12.90 4.38
CA TYR A 52 -9.67 12.15 5.41
C TYR A 52 -10.14 10.77 4.91
N ARG A 53 -9.82 9.71 5.65
CA ARG A 53 -10.25 8.33 5.44
C ARG A 53 -10.66 7.70 6.76
N THR A 54 -11.69 6.87 6.74
CA THR A 54 -12.08 6.09 7.91
C THR A 54 -12.74 4.79 7.50
N ASP A 55 -12.51 3.73 8.28
CA ASP A 55 -13.22 2.46 8.21
C ASP A 55 -14.34 2.37 9.26
N GLY A 56 -14.68 3.48 9.91
CA GLY A 56 -15.63 3.57 11.02
C GLY A 56 -15.04 3.23 12.39
N ARG A 57 -13.80 2.72 12.46
CA ARG A 57 -13.11 2.39 13.73
C ARG A 57 -11.91 3.30 13.98
N ARG A 58 -11.18 3.63 12.92
CA ARG A 58 -9.98 4.49 12.98
C ARG A 58 -10.04 5.55 11.90
N VAL A 59 -9.32 6.64 12.15
CA VAL A 59 -9.16 7.72 11.18
C VAL A 59 -7.74 7.67 10.64
N TYR A 60 -7.65 7.73 9.32
CA TYR A 60 -6.42 7.85 8.57
C TYR A 60 -6.45 9.12 7.73
N TYR A 61 -5.28 9.68 7.46
CA TYR A 61 -5.08 10.73 6.48
C TYR A 61 -4.21 10.20 5.36
N LYS A 62 -4.71 10.28 4.14
CA LYS A 62 -3.93 10.07 2.94
C LYS A 62 -2.96 11.23 2.76
N PHE A 63 -1.71 10.93 2.45
CA PHE A 63 -0.75 11.98 2.09
C PHE A 63 -1.06 12.54 0.70
N TYR A 64 -1.04 13.86 0.58
CA TYR A 64 -1.12 14.57 -0.70
C TYR A 64 0.15 15.36 -0.97
N SER A 65 0.49 15.53 -2.25
CA SER A 65 1.67 16.28 -2.69
C SER A 65 2.95 15.83 -1.97
N ASP A 66 3.63 16.72 -1.26
CA ASP A 66 4.88 16.48 -0.55
C ASP A 66 4.68 16.18 0.95
N GLU A 67 3.43 16.09 1.43
CA GLU A 67 3.13 15.91 2.86
C GLU A 67 3.80 14.67 3.43
N GLY A 68 3.70 13.54 2.73
CA GLY A 68 4.29 12.28 3.15
C GLY A 68 5.81 12.34 3.21
N TRP A 69 6.43 12.97 2.20
CA TRP A 69 7.87 13.15 2.18
C TRP A 69 8.36 14.00 3.34
N ARG A 70 7.76 15.17 3.54
CA ARG A 70 8.11 16.08 4.63
C ARG A 70 7.87 15.44 6.00
N PHE A 71 6.73 14.79 6.18
CA PHE A 71 6.40 14.13 7.44
C PHE A 71 7.42 13.05 7.81
N ILE A 72 7.77 12.17 6.86
CA ILE A 72 8.77 11.13 7.09
C ILE A 72 10.15 11.74 7.36
N GLN A 73 10.58 12.70 6.56
CA GLN A 73 11.89 13.32 6.71
C GLN A 73 12.04 14.08 8.03
N GLU A 74 11.03 14.84 8.44
CA GLU A 74 11.07 15.69 9.63
C GLU A 74 10.83 14.91 10.93
N ARG A 75 9.99 13.86 10.93
CA ARG A 75 9.55 13.19 12.17
C ARG A 75 9.93 11.73 12.29
N LEU A 76 10.15 11.04 11.16
CA LEU A 76 10.29 9.57 11.14
C LEU A 76 11.44 9.12 10.23
N SER A 77 12.62 9.72 10.41
CA SER A 77 13.82 9.50 9.59
C SER A 77 14.35 8.06 9.57
N ARG A 78 13.78 7.16 10.41
CA ARG A 78 13.98 5.71 10.32
C ARG A 78 13.44 5.10 9.03
N TYR A 79 12.38 5.67 8.45
CA TYR A 79 11.81 5.25 7.17
C TYR A 79 12.52 5.86 5.96
N MET A 80 13.78 6.24 6.13
CA MET A 80 14.65 6.69 5.04
C MET A 80 15.74 5.63 4.83
N ILE A 81 15.74 4.91 3.73
CA ILE A 81 16.73 3.85 3.47
C ILE A 81 17.73 4.30 2.41
N LEU A 82 18.97 3.83 2.49
CA LEU A 82 19.99 4.13 1.49
C LEU A 82 19.63 3.46 0.16
N HIS A 83 19.52 4.26 -0.89
CA HIS A 83 19.41 3.78 -2.26
C HIS A 83 20.76 3.91 -2.95
N GLU A 84 21.56 2.84 -2.91
CA GLU A 84 22.94 2.83 -3.41
C GLU A 84 23.08 3.35 -4.85
N PRO A 85 22.23 2.97 -5.83
CA PRO A 85 22.38 3.48 -7.19
C PRO A 85 22.21 5.00 -7.32
N LEU A 86 21.55 5.65 -6.36
CA LEU A 86 21.37 7.11 -6.36
C LEU A 86 22.28 7.81 -5.34
N GLY A 87 23.04 7.07 -4.54
CA GLY A 87 23.90 7.63 -3.49
C GLY A 87 23.16 8.47 -2.44
N ARG A 88 21.84 8.28 -2.26
CA ARG A 88 20.99 9.09 -1.37
C ARG A 88 20.01 8.25 -0.58
N ARG A 89 19.53 8.78 0.54
CA ARG A 89 18.43 8.16 1.29
C ARG A 89 17.08 8.53 0.65
N VAL A 90 16.23 7.54 0.47
CA VAL A 90 14.87 7.67 -0.07
C VAL A 90 13.89 7.06 0.92
N ILE A 91 12.60 7.32 0.76
CA ILE A 91 11.60 6.72 1.63
C ILE A 91 11.55 5.21 1.38
N GLY A 92 11.53 4.47 2.48
CA GLY A 92 11.38 3.04 2.45
C GLY A 92 11.23 2.43 3.84
N VAL A 93 10.76 1.20 3.88
CA VAL A 93 10.49 0.49 5.12
C VAL A 93 11.50 -0.64 5.29
N GLY A 94 12.23 -0.61 6.40
CA GLY A 94 13.14 -1.69 6.77
C GLY A 94 12.39 -2.95 7.18
N ASN A 95 12.96 -4.13 6.88
CA ASN A 95 12.36 -5.42 7.24
C ASN A 95 11.89 -5.52 8.70
N PRO A 96 12.65 -5.01 9.71
CA PRO A 96 12.23 -5.09 11.10
C PRO A 96 11.01 -4.25 11.44
N ASP A 97 10.65 -3.25 10.62
CA ASP A 97 9.56 -2.30 10.90
C ASP A 97 8.22 -2.71 10.25
N ILE A 98 8.26 -3.70 9.36
CA ILE A 98 7.08 -4.25 8.70
C ILE A 98 6.26 -5.06 9.71
N ALA A 99 5.02 -4.64 9.94
CA ALA A 99 4.06 -5.36 10.78
C ALA A 99 3.13 -6.25 9.95
N GLU A 100 2.68 -5.75 8.80
CA GLU A 100 1.77 -6.48 7.89
C GLU A 100 2.14 -6.16 6.43
N VAL A 101 1.93 -7.14 5.55
CA VAL A 101 1.97 -6.98 4.10
C VAL A 101 0.56 -7.18 3.57
N LYS A 102 0.06 -6.24 2.76
CA LYS A 102 -1.22 -6.35 2.06
C LYS A 102 -0.97 -6.49 0.57
N ARG A 103 -1.24 -7.67 0.02
CA ARG A 103 -1.08 -7.95 -1.42
C ARG A 103 -2.38 -7.67 -2.17
N PRO A 104 -2.34 -7.00 -3.33
CA PRO A 104 -3.54 -6.72 -4.11
C PRO A 104 -4.33 -7.97 -4.52
N SER A 105 -3.64 -9.06 -4.85
CA SER A 105 -4.28 -10.33 -5.23
C SER A 105 -5.01 -11.00 -4.05
N GLU A 106 -4.41 -10.95 -2.86
CA GLU A 106 -5.04 -11.45 -1.63
C GLU A 106 -6.27 -10.62 -1.26
N ALA A 107 -6.17 -9.29 -1.38
CA ALA A 107 -7.28 -8.38 -1.15
C ALA A 107 -8.44 -8.66 -2.11
N LEU A 108 -8.16 -8.87 -3.40
CA LEU A 108 -9.18 -9.20 -4.39
C LEU A 108 -9.86 -10.53 -4.08
N ARG A 109 -9.09 -11.56 -3.76
CA ARG A 109 -9.63 -12.87 -3.38
C ARG A 109 -10.57 -12.76 -2.18
N ILE A 110 -10.18 -12.02 -1.14
CA ILE A 110 -11.01 -11.79 0.05
C ILE A 110 -12.31 -11.08 -0.32
N LEU A 111 -12.27 -10.09 -1.22
CA LEU A 111 -13.48 -9.39 -1.67
C LEU A 111 -14.40 -10.31 -2.47
N LEU A 112 -13.87 -11.17 -3.33
CA LEU A 112 -14.66 -12.13 -4.12
C LEU A 112 -15.20 -13.29 -3.29
N GLU A 113 -14.61 -13.60 -2.14
CA GLU A 113 -15.14 -14.56 -1.17
C GLU A 113 -16.29 -13.98 -0.33
N ARG A 114 -16.45 -12.64 -0.31
CA ARG A 114 -17.65 -12.03 0.29
C ARG A 114 -18.86 -12.36 -0.58
N GLY A 115 -19.90 -12.88 0.06
CA GLY A 115 -21.12 -13.33 -0.62
C GLY A 115 -21.85 -12.21 -1.38
N SER A 116 -22.97 -12.57 -1.98
CA SER A 116 -23.81 -11.65 -2.75
C SER A 116 -24.47 -10.59 -1.87
N GLY A 117 -24.83 -9.46 -2.49
CA GLY A 117 -25.58 -8.37 -1.85
C GLY A 117 -24.89 -7.00 -1.85
N ASP A 118 -23.66 -6.92 -2.39
CA ASP A 118 -22.96 -5.66 -2.64
C ASP A 118 -22.91 -5.40 -4.15
N GLU A 119 -23.64 -4.38 -4.62
CA GLU A 119 -23.75 -4.04 -6.04
C GLU A 119 -22.38 -3.72 -6.68
N LEU A 120 -21.43 -3.17 -5.92
CA LEU A 120 -20.09 -2.87 -6.43
C LEU A 120 -19.27 -4.14 -6.59
N LEU A 121 -19.43 -5.11 -5.69
CA LEU A 121 -18.77 -6.41 -5.83
C LEU A 121 -19.35 -7.19 -7.01
N GLU A 122 -20.66 -7.13 -7.24
CA GLU A 122 -21.26 -7.76 -8.43
C GLU A 122 -20.78 -7.10 -9.72
N ALA A 123 -20.69 -5.77 -9.76
CA ALA A 123 -20.12 -5.05 -10.91
C ALA A 123 -18.63 -5.41 -11.14
N LEU A 124 -17.84 -5.53 -10.07
CA LEU A 124 -16.44 -5.96 -10.14
C LEU A 124 -16.33 -7.38 -10.73
N ARG A 125 -17.18 -8.32 -10.30
CA ARG A 125 -17.22 -9.68 -10.84
C ARG A 125 -17.48 -9.67 -12.35
N GLY A 126 -18.49 -8.92 -12.80
CA GLY A 126 -18.80 -8.79 -14.22
C GLY A 126 -17.65 -8.20 -15.04
N VAL A 127 -16.95 -7.18 -14.52
CA VAL A 127 -15.75 -6.63 -15.18
C VAL A 127 -14.65 -7.68 -15.28
N LEU A 128 -14.40 -8.44 -14.21
CA LEU A 128 -13.38 -9.49 -14.22
C LEU A 128 -13.70 -10.58 -15.24
N GLU A 129 -14.96 -11.03 -15.30
CA GLU A 129 -15.41 -12.03 -16.29
C GLU A 129 -15.13 -11.56 -17.72
N ILE A 130 -15.56 -10.34 -18.07
CA ILE A 130 -15.32 -9.76 -19.40
C ILE A 130 -13.83 -9.72 -19.75
N VAL A 131 -12.98 -9.30 -18.80
CA VAL A 131 -11.54 -9.18 -19.04
C VAL A 131 -10.89 -10.56 -19.16
N MET A 132 -11.26 -11.52 -18.32
CA MET A 132 -10.72 -12.89 -18.37
C MET A 132 -11.07 -13.59 -19.70
N GLU A 133 -12.32 -13.47 -20.15
CA GLU A 133 -12.77 -14.04 -21.43
C GLU A 133 -12.00 -13.46 -22.63
N GLY A 134 -11.72 -12.15 -22.60
CA GLY A 134 -11.02 -11.47 -23.70
C GLY A 134 -9.49 -11.64 -23.70
N SER A 135 -8.88 -12.05 -22.59
CA SER A 135 -7.42 -12.07 -22.41
C SER A 135 -6.82 -13.46 -22.23
N GLY A 136 -7.61 -14.46 -21.82
CA GLY A 136 -7.10 -15.76 -21.39
C GLY A 136 -6.38 -15.72 -20.04
N SER A 137 -6.45 -14.60 -19.31
CA SER A 137 -5.92 -14.47 -17.96
C SER A 137 -6.80 -15.20 -16.94
N SER A 138 -6.17 -15.64 -15.86
CA SER A 138 -6.84 -16.25 -14.71
C SER A 138 -7.09 -15.22 -13.61
N ILE A 139 -7.99 -15.53 -12.68
CA ILE A 139 -8.23 -14.65 -11.52
C ILE A 139 -6.95 -14.35 -10.71
N GLY A 140 -5.98 -15.27 -10.71
CA GLY A 140 -4.70 -15.11 -10.02
C GLY A 140 -3.79 -14.03 -10.61
N ASP A 141 -4.08 -13.57 -11.82
CA ASP A 141 -3.35 -12.48 -12.50
C ASP A 141 -3.86 -11.10 -12.11
N PHE A 142 -4.95 -11.02 -11.34
CA PHE A 142 -5.59 -9.78 -10.93
C PHE A 142 -5.34 -9.47 -9.45
N GLY A 143 -5.48 -8.19 -9.12
CA GLY A 143 -5.45 -7.69 -7.77
C GLY A 143 -6.15 -6.35 -7.66
N VAL A 144 -6.49 -5.96 -6.43
CA VAL A 144 -7.14 -4.69 -6.13
C VAL A 144 -6.35 -3.94 -5.07
N PHE A 145 -6.12 -2.66 -5.32
CA PHE A 145 -5.48 -1.74 -4.39
C PHE A 145 -6.22 -0.41 -4.41
N GLY A 146 -6.16 0.33 -3.30
CA GLY A 146 -6.81 1.63 -3.17
C GLY A 146 -5.97 2.78 -3.74
N SER A 147 -6.62 3.87 -4.14
CA SER A 147 -5.94 5.10 -4.55
C SER A 147 -5.83 6.10 -3.40
#